data_AF-A0A3N5TUZ1-F1
#
_entry.id   AF-A0A3N5TUZ1-F1
#
_cell.length_a   1.000
_cell.length_b   1.000
_cell.length_c   1.000
_cell.angle_alpha   90.00
_cell.angle_beta   90.00
_cell.angle_gamma   90.00
#
_symmetry.space_group_name_H-M   'P 1'
#
loop_
_entity.id
_entity.type
_entity.pdbx_description
1 polymer ?
#
loop_
_entity_poly.entity_id
_entity_poly.type
_entity_poly.pdbx_seq_one_letter_code
_entity_poly.pdbx_strand_id
1 'polypeptide(L)'
;MPPTDSASHRRNCSSPVPSACACIAAFLIVTFLATFSCTVHAQLVPAGETQGAAAIPLTADEREWLARHRDIRLGVDVARPPFEHVDEKGAYTGISAEFIAAAAKRLGIAVVPQTGMQWTEAMEKVKVGDIDVIPKVTPSAAREQFLIFTKPYTTYPSVIVTRKDRLAGGLGDLRGLKVGVNKGQIIESNLERDHPELSLVPYPDIEAGLRALATGECDAFIDNLGAVAY
;
A
#
# COMPACT_ATOMS: atom_id res chain seq x y z
N MET A 1 31.08 35.55 -32.92
CA MET A 1 31.31 35.60 -34.38
C MET A 1 32.75 35.18 -34.64
N PRO A 2 33.00 34.37 -35.69
CA PRO A 2 34.14 33.46 -35.91
C PRO A 2 35.12 34.17 -36.91
N PRO A 3 35.80 33.59 -37.94
CA PRO A 3 35.87 32.21 -38.42
C PRO A 3 37.19 31.70 -39.08
N THR A 4 37.20 30.38 -39.37
CA THR A 4 37.67 29.62 -40.59
C THR A 4 39.14 29.78 -41.09
N ASP A 5 39.82 28.78 -41.68
CA ASP A 5 39.38 27.93 -42.80
C ASP A 5 40.37 26.79 -43.19
N SER A 6 39.82 25.69 -43.75
CA SER A 6 40.29 24.78 -44.85
C SER A 6 41.72 24.15 -44.88
N ALA A 7 42.05 23.01 -45.53
CA ALA A 7 41.36 22.03 -46.38
C ALA A 7 42.26 20.80 -46.74
N SER A 8 41.60 19.79 -47.34
CA SER A 8 42.09 18.72 -48.27
C SER A 8 42.55 17.39 -47.64
N HIS A 9 41.94 16.23 -47.96
CA HIS A 9 42.03 15.49 -49.25
C HIS A 9 40.82 14.51 -49.42
N ARG A 10 39.96 14.65 -50.44
CA ARG A 10 39.77 13.79 -51.65
C ARG A 10 39.70 12.26 -51.40
N ARG A 11 38.52 11.61 -51.62
CA ARG A 11 38.00 10.96 -52.87
C ARG A 11 38.78 9.68 -53.25
N ASN A 12 38.23 8.58 -53.76
CA ASN A 12 36.91 8.04 -54.11
C ASN A 12 37.17 6.62 -54.70
N CYS A 13 36.10 5.91 -55.09
CA CYS A 13 35.98 4.79 -56.05
C CYS A 13 35.90 3.38 -55.43
N SER A 14 34.82 2.58 -55.50
CA SER A 14 33.75 2.30 -56.50
C SER A 14 34.00 1.05 -57.37
N SER A 15 33.24 -0.02 -57.07
CA SER A 15 32.61 -1.02 -57.98
C SER A 15 33.56 -1.94 -58.80
N PRO A 16 33.12 -3.04 -59.49
CA PRO A 16 31.76 -3.34 -59.99
C PRO A 16 31.27 -4.83 -59.96
N VAL A 17 30.03 -4.97 -60.46
CA VAL A 17 29.09 -6.12 -60.69
C VAL A 17 29.54 -7.06 -61.85
N PRO A 18 28.87 -8.22 -62.15
CA PRO A 18 27.68 -8.31 -63.07
C PRO A 18 26.62 -9.39 -62.67
N SER A 19 25.27 -9.26 -62.88
CA SER A 19 24.39 -9.47 -64.09
C SER A 19 24.36 -10.93 -64.63
N ALA A 20 23.30 -11.63 -65.08
CA ALA A 20 21.91 -11.40 -65.57
C ALA A 20 21.12 -12.77 -65.49
N CYS A 21 19.80 -12.96 -65.71
CA CYS A 21 19.07 -12.95 -67.01
C CYS A 21 17.55 -13.34 -66.88
N ALA A 22 16.69 -12.59 -67.60
CA ALA A 22 15.47 -12.93 -68.39
C ALA A 22 14.48 -14.06 -67.98
N CYS A 23 13.18 -13.78 -67.70
CA CYS A 23 12.01 -13.61 -68.61
C CYS A 23 11.41 -14.92 -69.20
N ILE A 24 10.19 -15.31 -68.78
CA ILE A 24 9.11 -15.85 -69.65
C ILE A 24 7.74 -15.49 -69.03
N ALA A 25 6.85 -14.93 -69.87
CA ALA A 25 5.43 -14.68 -69.59
C ALA A 25 4.56 -15.70 -70.35
N ALA A 26 3.41 -16.13 -69.78
CA ALA A 26 2.16 -16.41 -70.51
C ALA A 26 1.01 -16.83 -69.57
N PHE A 27 -0.17 -16.28 -69.85
CA PHE A 27 -1.49 -16.48 -69.25
C PHE A 27 -2.02 -17.91 -69.29
N LEU A 28 -2.90 -18.28 -68.34
CA LEU A 28 -4.15 -19.08 -68.48
C LEU A 28 -4.83 -19.17 -67.08
N ILE A 29 -5.68 -18.21 -66.69
CA ILE A 29 -7.17 -18.28 -66.59
C ILE A 29 -7.73 -19.51 -65.83
N VAL A 30 -8.64 -19.21 -64.89
CA VAL A 30 -9.83 -19.98 -64.43
C VAL A 30 -9.79 -20.44 -62.96
N THR A 31 -10.24 -19.52 -62.09
CA THR A 31 -11.16 -19.70 -60.95
C THR A 31 -11.09 -20.98 -60.10
N PHE A 32 -10.71 -20.84 -58.84
CA PHE A 32 -11.46 -21.48 -57.76
C PHE A 32 -11.70 -20.48 -56.63
N LEU A 33 -12.98 -20.13 -56.48
CA LEU A 33 -13.49 -19.24 -55.46
C LEU A 33 -13.20 -19.79 -54.05
N ALA A 34 -12.97 -18.83 -53.15
CA ALA A 34 -13.54 -18.72 -51.80
C ALA A 34 -14.20 -20.01 -51.25
N THR A 35 -13.85 -20.54 -50.07
CA THR A 35 -13.89 -19.84 -48.78
C THR A 35 -13.14 -20.70 -47.74
N PHE A 36 -11.93 -20.32 -47.35
CA PHE A 36 -11.40 -20.73 -46.05
C PHE A 36 -11.78 -19.61 -45.06
N SER A 37 -13.07 -19.60 -44.69
CA SER A 37 -13.53 -18.80 -43.56
C SER A 37 -12.99 -19.46 -42.30
N CYS A 38 -11.76 -19.10 -41.92
CA CYS A 38 -11.26 -19.32 -40.58
C CYS A 38 -12.03 -18.38 -39.65
N THR A 39 -13.30 -18.68 -39.40
CA THR A 39 -14.05 -18.11 -38.28
C THR A 39 -13.44 -18.69 -37.02
N VAL A 40 -12.37 -18.03 -36.55
CA VAL A 40 -12.01 -18.01 -35.14
C VAL A 40 -13.27 -17.53 -34.43
N HIS A 41 -14.07 -18.48 -33.95
CA HIS A 41 -15.05 -18.17 -32.94
C HIS A 41 -14.24 -17.75 -31.74
N ALA A 42 -14.03 -16.43 -31.61
CA ALA A 42 -13.75 -15.82 -30.34
C ALA A 42 -14.95 -16.17 -29.46
N GLN A 43 -14.87 -17.33 -28.80
CA GLN A 43 -15.73 -17.63 -27.69
C GLN A 43 -15.36 -16.59 -26.66
N LEU A 44 -16.15 -15.52 -26.61
CA LEU A 44 -16.31 -14.70 -25.43
C LEU A 44 -16.51 -15.68 -24.29
N VAL A 45 -15.45 -15.92 -23.52
CA VAL A 45 -15.60 -16.49 -22.19
C VAL A 45 -16.54 -15.52 -21.51
N PRO A 46 -17.79 -15.91 -21.20
CA PRO A 46 -18.65 -15.01 -20.45
C PRO A 46 -17.87 -14.69 -19.19
N ALA A 47 -17.65 -13.39 -18.93
CA ALA A 47 -17.10 -12.94 -17.68
C ALA A 47 -17.93 -13.61 -16.60
N GLY A 48 -17.34 -14.61 -15.92
CA GLY A 48 -18.04 -15.33 -14.89
C GLY A 48 -18.52 -14.29 -13.90
N GLU A 49 -19.84 -14.16 -13.78
CA GLU A 49 -20.43 -13.44 -12.67
C GLU A 49 -19.74 -13.96 -11.42
N THR A 50 -18.97 -13.10 -10.76
CA THR A 50 -18.38 -13.43 -9.47
C THR A 50 -19.54 -13.90 -8.60
N GLN A 51 -19.60 -15.21 -8.34
CA GLN A 51 -20.64 -15.80 -7.50
C GLN A 51 -20.77 -14.93 -6.26
N GLY A 52 -21.96 -14.34 -6.08
CA GLY A 52 -22.20 -13.33 -5.06
C GLY A 52 -21.73 -13.84 -3.71
N ALA A 53 -20.78 -13.13 -3.11
CA ALA A 53 -20.34 -13.42 -1.75
C ALA A 53 -21.59 -13.55 -0.85
N ALA A 54 -21.68 -14.63 -0.08
CA ALA A 54 -22.82 -14.89 0.79
C ALA A 54 -23.16 -13.64 1.62
N ALA A 55 -24.43 -13.25 1.60
CA ALA A 55 -24.93 -12.08 2.32
C ALA A 55 -24.58 -12.18 3.80
N ILE A 56 -24.11 -11.07 4.39
CA ILE A 56 -23.79 -11.02 5.82
C ILE A 56 -25.11 -11.22 6.58
N PRO A 57 -25.21 -12.21 7.49
CA PRO A 57 -26.43 -12.47 8.24
C PRO A 57 -26.62 -11.38 9.30
N LEU A 58 -27.32 -10.31 8.94
CA LEU A 58 -27.67 -9.22 9.83
C LEU A 58 -28.95 -9.53 10.62
N THR A 59 -29.08 -8.97 11.82
CA THR A 59 -30.34 -8.96 12.58
C THR A 59 -31.35 -7.97 11.96
N ALA A 60 -32.59 -7.98 12.45
CA ALA A 60 -33.58 -6.99 12.03
C ALA A 60 -33.15 -5.57 12.41
N ASP A 61 -32.68 -5.40 13.64
CA ASP A 61 -32.24 -4.11 14.18
C ASP A 61 -31.02 -3.57 13.42
N GLU A 62 -30.04 -4.41 13.08
CA GLU A 62 -28.88 -4.02 12.27
C GLU A 62 -29.27 -3.57 10.86
N ARG A 63 -30.22 -4.28 10.22
CA ARG A 63 -30.72 -3.87 8.89
C ARG A 63 -31.42 -2.52 8.95
N GLU A 64 -32.27 -2.32 9.95
CA GLU A 64 -32.97 -1.04 10.15
C GLU A 64 -31.97 0.08 10.47
N TRP A 65 -30.95 -0.20 11.28
CA TRP A 65 -29.89 0.73 11.58
C TRP A 65 -29.12 1.14 10.31
N LEU A 66 -28.66 0.17 9.51
CA LEU A 66 -27.95 0.45 8.25
C LEU A 66 -28.84 1.15 7.21
N ALA A 67 -30.15 0.91 7.23
CA ALA A 67 -31.08 1.65 6.38
C ALA A 67 -31.14 3.15 6.71
N ARG A 68 -30.93 3.51 7.98
CA ARG A 68 -30.86 4.91 8.44
C ARG A 68 -29.45 5.51 8.38
N HIS A 69 -28.40 4.69 8.38
CA HIS A 69 -27.00 5.10 8.45
C HIS A 69 -26.23 4.54 7.24
N ARG A 70 -26.48 5.12 6.07
CA ARG A 70 -25.85 4.68 4.81
C ARG A 70 -24.45 5.21 4.61
N ASP A 71 -24.11 6.33 5.25
CA ASP A 71 -22.81 6.98 5.14
C ASP A 71 -22.08 6.85 6.47
N ILE A 72 -21.06 5.99 6.52
CA ILE A 72 -20.24 5.76 7.72
C ILE A 72 -18.96 6.58 7.63
N ARG A 73 -18.78 7.52 8.58
CA ARG A 73 -17.62 8.42 8.63
C ARG A 73 -16.42 7.70 9.23
N LEU A 74 -15.32 7.65 8.47
CA LEU A 74 -14.07 7.04 8.92
C LEU A 74 -13.09 8.10 9.40
N GLY A 75 -12.58 7.97 10.62
CA GLY A 75 -11.51 8.82 11.15
C GLY A 75 -10.16 8.32 10.69
N VAL A 76 -9.56 9.00 9.72
CA VAL A 76 -8.29 8.59 9.13
C VAL A 76 -7.15 9.42 9.68
N ASP A 77 -6.23 8.76 10.39
CA ASP A 77 -4.94 9.32 10.79
C ASP A 77 -3.95 9.14 9.64
N VAL A 78 -3.60 10.23 8.98
CA VAL A 78 -2.83 10.20 7.74
C VAL A 78 -1.35 9.94 8.03
N ALA A 79 -0.71 9.11 7.19
CA ALA A 79 0.73 8.76 7.19
C ALA A 79 1.18 7.48 7.93
N ARG A 80 0.57 6.33 7.65
CA ARG A 80 1.07 5.01 8.12
C ARG A 80 1.01 3.91 7.06
N PRO A 81 1.74 4.03 5.95
CA PRO A 81 1.89 2.90 5.04
C PRO A 81 2.57 1.71 5.75
N PRO A 82 2.26 0.45 5.35
CA PRO A 82 1.31 0.05 4.31
C PRO A 82 -0.15 0.00 4.79
N PHE A 83 -0.43 0.29 6.07
CA PHE A 83 -1.74 0.03 6.66
C PHE A 83 -2.78 1.04 6.20
N GLU A 84 -2.46 2.32 6.33
CA GLU A 84 -3.38 3.39 6.01
C GLU A 84 -2.62 4.67 5.66
N HIS A 85 -2.92 5.25 4.50
CA HIS A 85 -2.38 6.55 4.12
C HIS A 85 -3.36 7.27 3.20
N VAL A 86 -3.10 8.56 2.98
CA VAL A 86 -3.76 9.33 1.94
C VAL A 86 -2.74 9.56 0.85
N ASP A 87 -3.07 9.21 -0.39
CA ASP A 87 -2.18 9.41 -1.53
C ASP A 87 -2.15 10.89 -1.99
N GLU A 88 -1.29 11.19 -2.96
CA GLU A 88 -1.15 12.55 -3.52
C GLU A 88 -2.44 13.09 -4.16
N LYS A 89 -3.39 12.20 -4.48
CA LYS A 89 -4.70 12.55 -5.05
C LYS A 89 -5.78 12.74 -3.98
N GLY A 90 -5.43 12.58 -2.70
CA GLY A 90 -6.35 12.69 -1.58
C GLY A 90 -7.18 11.42 -1.33
N ALA A 91 -6.84 10.30 -1.96
CA ALA A 91 -7.55 9.04 -1.77
C ALA A 91 -7.04 8.31 -0.52
N TYR A 92 -7.97 7.78 0.28
CA TYR A 92 -7.64 6.89 1.40
C TYR A 92 -7.28 5.49 0.88
N THR A 93 -6.05 5.06 1.13
CA THR A 93 -5.46 3.84 0.57
C THR A 93 -4.69 3.05 1.64
N GLY A 94 -4.34 1.80 1.31
CA GLY A 94 -3.66 0.87 2.20
C GLY A 94 -4.55 -0.30 2.62
N ILE A 95 -3.97 -1.21 3.41
CA ILE A 95 -4.62 -2.47 3.81
C ILE A 95 -5.94 -2.22 4.53
N SER A 96 -5.99 -1.25 5.44
CA SER A 96 -7.21 -0.89 6.19
C SER A 96 -8.28 -0.29 5.29
N ALA A 97 -7.89 0.53 4.31
CA ALA A 97 -8.80 1.12 3.34
C ALA A 97 -9.46 0.03 2.47
N GLU A 98 -8.68 -0.92 1.96
CA GLU A 98 -9.18 -2.04 1.15
C GLU A 98 -10.11 -2.96 1.94
N PHE A 99 -9.74 -3.27 3.19
CA PHE A 99 -10.57 -4.09 4.07
C PHE A 99 -11.94 -3.44 4.32
N ILE A 100 -11.96 -2.14 4.64
CA ILE A 100 -13.20 -1.40 4.90
C ILE A 100 -14.03 -1.27 3.63
N ALA A 101 -13.42 -1.00 2.48
CA ALA A 101 -14.12 -0.95 1.20
C ALA A 101 -14.80 -2.30 0.88
N ALA A 102 -14.12 -3.41 1.13
CA ALA A 102 -14.69 -4.74 0.95
C ALA A 102 -15.85 -5.02 1.92
N ALA A 103 -15.73 -4.61 3.18
CA ALA A 103 -16.81 -4.71 4.17
C ALA A 103 -18.02 -3.85 3.78
N ALA A 104 -17.80 -2.60 3.40
CA ALA A 104 -18.83 -1.66 2.97
C ALA A 104 -19.61 -2.18 1.75
N LYS A 105 -18.89 -2.71 0.74
CA LYS A 105 -19.50 -3.33 -0.44
C LYS A 105 -20.43 -4.49 -0.08
N ARG A 106 -20.05 -5.33 0.89
CA ARG A 106 -20.87 -6.47 1.34
C ARG A 106 -22.08 -6.04 2.17
N LEU A 107 -21.99 -4.92 2.86
CA LEU A 107 -23.07 -4.34 3.68
C LEU A 107 -24.00 -3.42 2.89
N GLY A 108 -23.62 -3.01 1.68
CA GLY A 108 -24.39 -2.06 0.88
C GLY A 108 -24.44 -0.67 1.51
N ILE A 109 -23.32 -0.22 2.07
CA ILE A 109 -23.15 1.11 2.67
C ILE A 109 -22.01 1.87 1.99
N ALA A 110 -22.03 3.19 2.11
CA ALA A 110 -20.92 4.06 1.77
C ALA A 110 -20.05 4.31 3.00
N VAL A 111 -18.76 4.49 2.76
CA VAL A 111 -17.80 4.91 3.77
C VAL A 111 -17.21 6.24 3.32
N VAL A 112 -17.10 7.18 4.26
CA VAL A 112 -16.68 8.56 3.99
C VAL A 112 -15.43 8.83 4.81
N PRO A 113 -14.22 8.71 4.20
CA PRO A 113 -12.98 9.07 4.87
C PRO A 113 -12.97 10.55 5.26
N GLN A 114 -12.78 10.81 6.55
CA GLN A 114 -12.46 12.13 7.07
C GLN A 114 -10.96 12.19 7.31
N THR A 115 -10.27 12.94 6.46
CA THR A 115 -8.81 13.07 6.44
C THR A 115 -8.36 14.41 7.04
N GLY A 116 -7.04 14.60 7.18
CA GLY A 116 -6.47 15.89 7.59
C GLY A 116 -6.56 16.16 9.09
N MET A 117 -6.80 15.12 9.89
CA MET A 117 -6.80 15.17 11.34
C MET A 117 -5.67 14.33 11.91
N GLN A 118 -5.20 14.72 13.07
CA GLN A 118 -4.19 13.95 13.83
C GLN A 118 -4.88 12.84 14.65
N TRP A 119 -4.12 11.80 15.00
CA TRP A 119 -4.57 10.73 15.90
C TRP A 119 -5.41 11.22 17.10
N THR A 120 -4.91 12.19 17.86
CA THR A 120 -5.59 12.70 19.06
C THR A 120 -6.94 13.34 18.72
N GLU A 121 -7.04 14.03 17.59
CA GLU A 121 -8.28 14.63 17.12
C GLU A 121 -9.30 13.56 16.70
N ALA A 122 -8.87 12.53 15.97
CA ALA A 122 -9.72 11.39 15.61
C ALA A 122 -10.30 10.69 16.85
N MET A 123 -9.48 10.55 17.91
CA MET A 123 -9.91 9.96 19.19
C MET A 123 -10.91 10.82 19.97
N GLU A 124 -10.87 12.15 19.85
CA GLU A 124 -11.90 13.00 20.44
C GLU A 124 -13.19 13.00 19.61
N LYS A 125 -13.08 13.08 18.29
CA LYS A 125 -14.23 13.05 17.38
C LYS A 125 -15.03 11.75 17.46
N VAL A 126 -14.37 10.60 17.61
CA VAL A 126 -15.08 9.32 17.78
C VAL A 126 -15.82 9.24 19.12
N LYS A 127 -15.30 9.85 20.20
CA LYS A 127 -15.97 9.88 21.51
C LYS A 127 -17.27 10.66 21.49
N VAL A 128 -17.32 11.76 20.74
CA VAL A 128 -18.49 12.63 20.65
C VAL A 128 -19.43 12.25 19.50
N GLY A 129 -19.08 11.23 18.71
CA GLY A 129 -19.91 10.74 17.60
C GLY A 129 -19.80 11.57 16.31
N ASP A 130 -18.74 12.37 16.14
CA ASP A 130 -18.44 13.06 14.89
C ASP A 130 -17.81 12.13 13.84
N ILE A 131 -17.24 11.01 14.30
CA ILE A 131 -16.70 9.90 13.50
C ILE A 131 -17.35 8.61 14.00
N ASP A 132 -17.66 7.71 13.07
CA ASP A 132 -18.34 6.45 13.39
C ASP A 132 -17.33 5.31 13.59
N VAL A 133 -16.22 5.31 12.84
CA VAL A 133 -15.23 4.22 12.85
C VAL A 133 -13.81 4.77 12.75
N ILE A 134 -12.89 4.25 13.56
CA ILE A 134 -11.44 4.40 13.36
C ILE A 134 -10.95 3.12 12.68
N PRO A 135 -10.48 3.18 11.41
CA PRO A 135 -10.08 2.01 10.64
C PRO A 135 -9.03 1.13 11.30
N LYS A 136 -8.00 1.75 11.86
CA LYS A 136 -6.87 1.06 12.47
C LYS A 136 -6.60 1.62 13.86
N VAL A 137 -6.86 0.80 14.87
CA VAL A 137 -6.61 1.12 16.27
C VAL A 137 -6.25 -0.14 17.03
N THR A 138 -5.20 -0.05 17.85
CA THR A 138 -4.85 -1.13 18.78
C THR A 138 -5.71 -1.01 20.05
N PRO A 139 -6.37 -2.10 20.49
CA PRO A 139 -7.11 -2.11 21.76
C PRO A 139 -6.23 -1.74 22.96
N SER A 140 -6.82 -1.04 23.92
CA SER A 140 -6.22 -0.81 25.24
C SER A 140 -7.32 -0.56 26.27
N ALA A 141 -7.06 -0.86 27.54
CA ALA A 141 -8.02 -0.67 28.62
C ALA A 141 -8.57 0.76 28.70
N ALA A 142 -7.74 1.77 28.39
CA ALA A 142 -8.18 3.17 28.35
C ALA A 142 -9.15 3.45 27.19
N ARG A 143 -8.97 2.80 26.04
CA ARG A 143 -9.79 3.00 24.84
C ARG A 143 -11.09 2.20 24.89
N GLU A 144 -11.09 1.04 25.53
CA GLU A 144 -12.29 0.22 25.76
C GLU A 144 -13.37 0.92 26.59
N GLN A 145 -13.02 2.01 27.29
CA GLN A 145 -13.99 2.83 28.02
C GLN A 145 -14.98 3.57 27.10
N PHE A 146 -14.62 3.78 25.82
CA PHE A 146 -15.43 4.53 24.87
C PHE A 146 -15.44 3.98 23.43
N LEU A 147 -14.65 2.94 23.14
CA LEU A 147 -14.64 2.24 21.85
C LEU A 147 -15.09 0.80 21.99
N ILE A 148 -15.82 0.33 20.98
CA ILE A 148 -16.06 -1.09 20.74
C ILE A 148 -15.13 -1.54 19.63
N PHE A 149 -14.40 -2.63 19.86
CA PHE A 149 -13.43 -3.15 18.89
C PHE A 149 -14.02 -4.31 18.08
N THR A 150 -13.67 -4.36 16.80
CA THR A 150 -13.91 -5.55 15.99
C THR A 150 -12.98 -6.68 16.41
N LYS A 151 -13.21 -7.88 15.87
CA LYS A 151 -12.11 -8.86 15.80
C LYS A 151 -10.96 -8.27 14.97
N PRO A 152 -9.69 -8.51 15.34
CA PRO A 152 -8.57 -8.05 14.53
C PRO A 152 -8.65 -8.62 13.12
N TYR A 153 -8.52 -7.76 12.11
CA TYR A 153 -8.42 -8.17 10.71
C TYR A 153 -6.97 -8.22 10.21
N THR A 154 -6.03 -7.62 10.96
CA THR A 154 -4.58 -7.75 10.77
C THR A 154 -3.88 -7.84 12.12
N THR A 155 -2.82 -8.64 12.18
CA THR A 155 -1.92 -8.74 13.33
C THR A 155 -0.49 -8.74 12.84
N TYR A 156 0.35 -7.90 13.43
CA TYR A 156 1.77 -7.82 13.09
C TYR A 156 2.61 -7.95 14.34
N PRO A 157 3.74 -8.68 14.28
CA PRO A 157 4.68 -8.69 15.37
C PRO A 157 5.39 -7.34 15.49
N SER A 158 5.65 -6.91 16.72
CA SER A 158 6.69 -5.92 16.99
C SER A 158 8.05 -6.60 16.87
N VAL A 159 8.99 -5.97 16.19
CA VAL A 159 10.31 -6.52 15.91
C VAL A 159 11.40 -5.56 16.38
N ILE A 160 12.54 -6.15 16.76
CA ILE A 160 13.76 -5.40 17.04
C ILE A 160 14.55 -5.34 15.74
N VAL A 161 14.86 -4.14 15.29
CA VAL A 161 15.62 -3.89 14.07
C VAL A 161 16.97 -3.32 14.45
N THR A 162 18.02 -3.90 13.89
CA THR A 162 19.41 -3.58 14.20
C THR A 162 20.20 -3.44 12.90
N ARG A 163 21.36 -2.78 12.98
CA ARG A 163 22.33 -2.79 11.87
C ARG A 163 22.94 -4.18 11.73
N LYS A 164 23.40 -4.54 10.52
CA LYS A 164 23.92 -5.90 10.22
C LYS A 164 25.11 -6.34 11.08
N ASP A 165 25.87 -5.40 11.62
CA ASP A 165 27.03 -5.62 12.49
C ASP A 165 26.65 -5.90 13.96
N ARG A 166 25.35 -5.82 14.30
CA ARG A 166 24.82 -6.07 15.64
C ARG A 166 23.57 -6.93 15.54
N LEU A 167 23.54 -8.05 16.25
CA LEU A 167 22.33 -8.85 16.39
C LEU A 167 21.80 -8.71 17.82
N ALA A 168 20.47 -8.58 17.93
CA ALA A 168 19.75 -8.67 19.19
C ALA A 168 18.71 -9.79 19.06
N GLY A 169 18.79 -10.80 19.93
CA GLY A 169 17.85 -11.91 19.97
C GLY A 169 16.60 -11.61 20.82
N GLY A 170 16.64 -10.57 21.64
CA GLY A 170 15.50 -10.11 22.42
C GLY A 170 15.77 -8.82 23.19
N LEU A 171 14.78 -8.37 23.96
CA LEU A 171 14.85 -7.12 24.72
C LEU A 171 15.98 -7.09 25.75
N GLY A 172 16.36 -8.25 26.30
CA GLY A 172 17.48 -8.36 27.24
C GLY A 172 18.82 -7.91 26.67
N ASP A 173 19.01 -8.07 25.36
CA ASP A 173 20.24 -7.67 24.65
C ASP A 173 20.32 -6.16 24.40
N LEU A 174 19.25 -5.42 24.70
CA LEU A 174 19.15 -3.98 24.46
C LEU A 174 19.51 -3.13 25.68
N ARG A 175 19.84 -3.75 26.82
CA ARG A 175 20.19 -3.03 28.04
C ARG A 175 21.46 -2.21 27.84
N GLY A 176 21.40 -0.93 28.23
CA GLY A 176 22.49 0.02 28.05
C GLY A 176 22.68 0.51 26.60
N LEU A 177 21.83 0.09 25.67
CA LEU A 177 21.81 0.57 24.29
C LEU A 177 20.74 1.64 24.11
N LYS A 178 20.91 2.50 23.09
CA LYS A 178 19.88 3.46 22.68
C LYS A 178 18.85 2.74 21.81
N VAL A 179 17.60 2.67 22.28
CA VAL A 179 16.51 1.97 21.59
C VAL A 179 15.54 2.99 21.02
N GLY A 180 15.58 3.17 19.70
CA GLY A 180 14.63 4.01 19.00
C GLY A 180 13.21 3.42 19.02
N VAL A 181 12.22 4.29 19.20
CA VAL A 181 10.78 3.95 19.14
C VAL A 181 10.01 5.04 18.41
N ASN A 182 8.86 4.69 17.84
CA ASN A 182 7.95 5.66 17.23
C ASN A 182 7.10 6.37 18.29
N LYS A 183 7.24 7.68 18.36
CA LYS A 183 6.66 8.53 19.41
C LYS A 183 5.13 8.45 19.42
N GLY A 184 4.57 8.33 20.62
CA GLY A 184 3.13 8.27 20.88
C GLY A 184 2.47 6.95 20.47
N GLN A 185 3.23 5.97 19.96
CA GLN A 185 2.69 4.67 19.61
C GLN A 185 2.61 3.74 20.83
N ILE A 186 1.71 2.76 20.76
CA ILE A 186 1.48 1.81 21.85
C ILE A 186 2.74 1.03 22.25
N ILE A 187 3.68 0.86 21.31
CA ILE A 187 4.96 0.18 21.55
C ILE A 187 5.81 0.98 22.54
N GLU A 188 5.91 2.30 22.39
CA GLU A 188 6.61 3.18 23.35
C GLU A 188 5.99 3.02 24.74
N SER A 189 4.68 3.23 24.87
CA SER A 189 4.01 3.15 26.18
C SER A 189 4.11 1.76 26.83
N ASN A 190 4.11 0.68 26.04
CA ASN A 190 4.29 -0.67 26.55
C ASN A 190 5.73 -0.90 27.03
N LEU A 191 6.73 -0.44 26.26
CA LEU A 191 8.14 -0.57 26.66
C LEU A 191 8.45 0.28 27.89
N GLU A 192 7.93 1.50 28.00
CA GLU A 192 8.09 2.34 29.19
C GLU A 192 7.51 1.69 30.45
N ARG A 193 6.36 1.03 30.32
CA ARG A 193 5.68 0.36 31.44
C ARG A 193 6.35 -0.96 31.82
N ASP A 194 6.64 -1.80 30.84
CA ASP A 194 7.01 -3.20 31.06
C ASP A 194 8.53 -3.41 31.05
N HIS A 195 9.29 -2.50 30.43
CA HIS A 195 10.74 -2.54 30.28
C HIS A 195 11.41 -1.18 30.59
N PRO A 196 11.18 -0.59 31.79
CA PRO A 196 11.71 0.73 32.14
C PRO A 196 13.25 0.78 32.21
N GLU A 197 13.93 -0.36 32.17
CA GLU A 197 15.39 -0.44 32.10
C GLU A 197 15.97 -0.08 30.73
N LEU A 198 15.14 -0.01 29.67
CA LEU A 198 15.59 0.31 28.32
C LEU A 198 15.73 1.82 28.14
N SER A 199 16.80 2.25 27.45
CA SER A 199 17.00 3.66 27.11
C SER A 199 16.25 3.99 25.81
N LEU A 200 14.97 4.32 25.94
CA LEU A 200 14.12 4.65 24.79
C LEU A 200 14.45 6.04 24.22
N VAL A 201 14.52 6.13 22.90
CA VAL A 201 14.73 7.37 22.14
C VAL A 201 13.55 7.55 21.18
N PRO A 202 12.60 8.45 21.47
CA PRO A 202 11.43 8.63 20.63
C PRO A 202 11.75 9.41 19.35
N TYR A 203 11.29 8.89 18.21
CA TYR A 203 11.38 9.52 16.88
C TYR A 203 9.99 9.92 16.37
N PRO A 204 9.88 11.00 15.57
CA PRO A 204 8.58 11.51 15.11
C PRO A 204 7.85 10.55 14.16
N ASP A 205 8.58 9.70 13.44
CA ASP A 205 8.05 8.71 12.52
C ASP A 205 9.05 7.55 12.33
N ILE A 206 8.62 6.51 11.59
CA ILE A 206 9.42 5.31 11.32
C ILE A 206 10.64 5.65 10.47
N GLU A 207 10.50 6.54 9.48
CA GLU A 207 11.60 6.89 8.57
C GLU A 207 12.75 7.54 9.34
N ALA A 208 12.44 8.49 10.23
CA ALA A 208 13.39 9.13 11.11
C ALA A 208 14.07 8.13 12.05
N GLY A 209 13.31 7.19 12.62
CA GLY A 209 13.85 6.13 13.48
C GLY A 209 14.79 5.17 12.75
N LEU A 210 14.42 4.73 11.54
CA LEU A 210 15.26 3.87 10.70
C LEU A 210 16.51 4.61 10.19
N ARG A 211 16.38 5.91 9.88
CA ARG A 211 17.52 6.75 9.52
C ARG A 211 18.50 6.88 10.67
N ALA A 212 18.01 7.15 11.89
CA ALA A 212 18.84 7.21 13.08
C ALA A 212 19.53 5.88 13.40
N LEU A 213 18.85 4.76 13.16
CA LEU A 213 19.45 3.43 13.27
C LEU A 213 20.57 3.24 12.23
N ALA A 214 20.35 3.67 10.98
CA ALA A 214 21.32 3.57 9.91
C ALA A 214 22.56 4.46 10.15
N THR A 215 22.39 5.64 10.74
CA THR A 215 23.48 6.61 11.04
C THR A 215 24.19 6.33 12.36
N GLY A 216 23.69 5.41 13.19
CA GLY A 216 24.30 5.09 14.49
C GLY A 216 23.88 5.99 15.64
N GLU A 217 22.84 6.81 15.45
CA GLU A 217 22.28 7.66 16.50
C GLU A 217 21.52 6.84 17.55
N CYS A 218 20.91 5.72 17.13
CA CYS A 218 20.41 4.67 18.01
C CYS A 218 21.00 3.29 17.61
N ASP A 219 20.93 2.32 18.51
CA ASP A 219 21.54 1.00 18.35
C ASP A 219 20.55 -0.07 17.88
N ALA A 220 19.28 0.11 18.24
CA ALA A 220 18.16 -0.70 17.80
C ALA A 220 16.94 0.19 17.60
N PHE A 221 16.01 -0.23 16.74
CA PHE A 221 14.70 0.40 16.56
C PHE A 221 13.61 -0.66 16.74
N ILE A 222 12.58 -0.36 17.54
CA ILE A 222 11.47 -1.30 17.77
C ILE A 222 10.18 -0.72 17.22
N ASP A 223 9.60 -1.39 16.24
CA ASP A 223 8.28 -1.08 15.71
C ASP A 223 7.65 -2.34 15.07
N ASN A 224 6.47 -2.16 14.47
CA ASN A 224 5.70 -3.16 13.75
C ASN A 224 6.43 -3.63 12.48
N LEU A 225 6.58 -4.95 12.31
CA LEU A 225 7.26 -5.54 11.15
C LEU A 225 6.69 -5.08 9.81
N GLY A 226 5.36 -4.99 9.68
CA GLY A 226 4.72 -4.57 8.44
C GLY A 226 5.06 -3.14 8.05
N ALA A 227 5.35 -2.28 9.04
CA ALA A 227 5.70 -0.89 8.82
C ALA A 227 7.19 -0.72 8.54
N VAL A 228 8.05 -1.47 9.23
CA VAL A 228 9.50 -1.38 9.06
C VAL A 228 9.99 -2.07 7.80
N ALA A 229 9.29 -3.10 7.33
CA ALA A 229 9.64 -3.83 6.10
C ALA A 229 9.07 -3.20 4.82
N TYR A 230 8.32 -2.10 4.93
CA TYR A 230 7.72 -1.38 3.81
C TYR A 230 8.71 -0.39 3.19
#